data_AF-A0A7C5KPW5-F1
#
_entry.id   AF-A0A7C5KPW5-F1
#
_cell.length_a   1.000
_cell.length_b   1.000
_cell.length_c   1.000
_cell.angle_alpha   90.00
_cell.angle_beta   90.00
_cell.angle_gamma   90.00
#
_symmetry.space_group_name_H-M   'P 1'
#
loop_
_entity.id
_entity.type
_entity.pdbx_description
1 polymer ?
#
loop_
_entity_poly.entity_id
_entity_poly.type
_entity_poly.pdbx_seq_one_letter_code
_entity_poly.pdbx_strand_id
1 'polypeptide(L)'
;HIHPYVPRVLAEQMQPELFPADFSRLGADIRFHQLEEGQKVILGDLKINSLELYHPNKAYSYRVDNLNSSMVLATDGEYKRLDRAFMQRYYDFYRDTDVLIFDAQYSVREAIIKEDWGHSSGLIGADIAKAANVKKLLLFHHDPTSTDAEIMRALAKTQEYLVKKTQPINQSVEVEVAVEGMEIDLDHIYAGRFSIEETQVNQALCLKLSGEFDGQASEIFAKHLLDIMQAERSERLVLDMANLDGLTMAGIRALLDARSQAYSLALVNVPKDVYDVLEMAGTTDFFAIYDKVEDVLRSHSL
;
A
#
# COMPACT_ATOMS: atom_id res chain seq x y z
N HIS A 1 -8.94 -9.31 -16.21
CA HIS A 1 -9.29 -10.21 -17.33
C HIS A 1 -8.83 -9.61 -18.65
N ILE A 2 -7.94 -10.28 -19.38
CA ILE A 2 -7.69 -9.96 -20.79
C ILE A 2 -8.66 -10.83 -21.58
N HIS A 3 -9.50 -10.26 -22.44
CA HIS A 3 -10.31 -11.08 -23.32
C HIS A 3 -9.39 -11.80 -24.33
N PRO A 4 -9.66 -13.07 -24.68
CA PRO A 4 -8.78 -13.85 -25.57
C PRO A 4 -8.60 -13.20 -26.96
N TYR A 5 -9.48 -12.27 -27.33
CA TYR A 5 -9.40 -11.52 -28.58
C TYR A 5 -8.51 -10.27 -28.51
N VAL A 6 -8.01 -9.84 -27.34
CA VAL A 6 -7.21 -8.60 -27.21
C VAL A 6 -5.98 -8.58 -28.13
N PRO A 7 -5.16 -9.65 -28.23
CA PRO A 7 -4.02 -9.65 -29.16
C PRO A 7 -4.46 -9.42 -30.60
N ARG A 8 -5.58 -10.04 -31.01
CA ARG A 8 -6.16 -9.88 -32.34
C ARG A 8 -6.66 -8.45 -32.56
N VAL A 9 -7.40 -7.88 -31.63
CA VAL A 9 -7.98 -6.52 -31.76
C VAL A 9 -6.89 -5.46 -31.83
N LEU A 10 -5.84 -5.57 -31.00
CA LEU A 10 -4.70 -4.65 -31.08
C LEU A 10 -3.96 -4.78 -32.42
N ALA A 11 -3.83 -6.01 -32.94
CA ALA A 11 -3.24 -6.21 -34.26
C ALA A 11 -4.11 -5.64 -35.39
N GLU A 12 -5.43 -5.79 -35.30
CA GLU A 12 -6.41 -5.24 -36.27
C GLU A 12 -6.37 -3.71 -36.32
N GLN A 13 -6.20 -3.03 -35.18
CA GLN A 13 -6.02 -1.57 -35.14
C GLN A 13 -4.76 -1.08 -35.87
N MET A 14 -3.77 -1.95 -36.06
CA MET A 14 -2.50 -1.65 -36.72
C MET A 14 -2.43 -2.16 -38.16
N GLN A 15 -3.57 -2.55 -38.76
CA GLN A 15 -3.61 -2.95 -40.17
C GLN A 15 -3.37 -1.75 -41.09
N PRO A 16 -2.82 -1.98 -42.31
CA PRO A 16 -2.47 -0.91 -43.25
C PRO A 16 -3.59 0.09 -43.58
N GLU A 17 -4.85 -0.33 -43.47
CA GLU A 17 -6.04 0.50 -43.68
C GLU A 17 -6.25 1.55 -42.58
N LEU A 18 -5.73 1.32 -41.38
CA LEU A 18 -5.92 2.16 -40.19
C LEU A 18 -4.60 2.76 -39.68
N PHE A 19 -3.47 2.09 -39.90
CA PHE A 19 -2.15 2.52 -39.41
C PHE A 19 -1.02 2.03 -40.33
N PRO A 20 0.04 2.82 -40.57
CA PRO A 20 1.08 2.48 -41.55
C PRO A 20 2.07 1.38 -41.11
N ALA A 21 2.02 0.92 -39.86
CA ALA A 21 2.92 -0.10 -39.33
C ALA A 21 2.14 -1.26 -38.70
N ASP A 22 2.43 -2.48 -39.14
CA ASP A 22 1.83 -3.70 -38.61
C ASP A 22 2.27 -3.99 -37.17
N PHE A 23 1.41 -4.63 -36.38
CA PHE A 23 1.67 -5.00 -34.98
C PHE A 23 2.93 -5.86 -34.82
N SER A 24 3.24 -6.74 -35.78
CA SER A 24 4.46 -7.58 -35.78
C SER A 24 5.76 -6.78 -35.95
N ARG A 25 5.69 -5.51 -36.36
CA ARG A 25 6.85 -4.63 -36.52
C ARG A 25 7.25 -3.92 -35.23
N LEU A 26 6.49 -4.06 -34.16
CA LEU A 26 6.86 -3.54 -32.84
C LEU A 26 8.13 -4.24 -32.37
N GLY A 27 9.19 -3.47 -32.07
CA GLY A 27 10.48 -4.00 -31.65
C GLY A 27 10.54 -4.58 -30.22
N ALA A 28 9.40 -4.74 -29.56
CA ALA A 28 9.29 -5.22 -28.19
C ALA A 28 8.84 -6.69 -28.14
N ASP A 29 9.28 -7.44 -27.13
CA ASP A 29 8.71 -8.75 -26.79
C ASP A 29 7.37 -8.55 -26.09
N ILE A 30 6.26 -8.73 -26.81
CA ILE A 30 4.90 -8.49 -26.30
C ILE A 30 4.29 -9.82 -25.85
N ARG A 31 3.99 -9.90 -24.55
CA ARG A 31 3.34 -11.07 -23.95
C ARG A 31 2.01 -10.66 -23.33
N PHE A 32 0.97 -11.44 -23.61
CA PHE A 32 -0.37 -11.23 -23.05
C PHE A 32 -0.61 -12.24 -21.93
N HIS A 33 -0.91 -11.73 -20.73
CA HIS A 33 -1.18 -12.54 -19.55
C HIS A 33 -2.63 -12.37 -19.11
N GLN A 34 -3.43 -13.41 -19.27
CA GLN A 34 -4.77 -13.43 -18.70
C GLN A 34 -4.66 -13.74 -17.21
N LEU A 35 -5.20 -12.83 -16.38
CA LEU A 35 -5.26 -12.99 -14.94
C LEU A 35 -6.68 -13.36 -14.51
N GLU A 36 -6.78 -14.36 -13.63
CA GLU A 36 -8.00 -14.68 -12.89
C GLU A 36 -8.21 -13.69 -11.72
N GLU A 37 -9.46 -13.52 -11.28
CA GLU A 37 -9.75 -12.76 -10.07
C GLU A 37 -8.98 -13.35 -8.88
N GLY A 38 -8.38 -12.50 -8.04
CA GLY A 38 -7.61 -12.93 -6.88
C GLY A 38 -6.23 -13.52 -7.21
N GLN A 39 -5.87 -13.66 -8.49
CA GLN A 39 -4.54 -14.12 -8.88
C GLN A 39 -3.49 -13.06 -8.51
N LYS A 40 -2.58 -13.45 -7.61
CA LYS A 40 -1.46 -12.60 -7.20
C LYS A 40 -0.37 -12.61 -8.26
N VAL A 41 0.06 -11.42 -8.66
CA VAL A 41 1.20 -11.20 -9.57
C VAL A 41 2.28 -10.46 -8.80
N ILE A 42 3.53 -10.89 -8.93
CA ILE A 42 4.69 -10.21 -8.33
C ILE A 42 5.50 -9.59 -9.47
N LEU A 43 5.71 -8.28 -9.41
CA LEU A 43 6.55 -7.52 -10.34
C LEU A 43 7.57 -6.71 -9.53
N GLY A 44 8.81 -7.20 -9.45
CA GLY A 44 9.80 -6.61 -8.55
C GLY A 44 9.35 -6.75 -7.08
N ASP A 45 9.24 -5.63 -6.39
CA ASP A 45 8.73 -5.53 -5.01
C ASP A 45 7.22 -5.24 -4.94
N LEU A 46 6.54 -5.14 -6.09
CA LEU A 46 5.11 -4.91 -6.17
C LEU A 46 4.35 -6.24 -6.13
N LYS A 47 3.36 -6.32 -5.24
CA LYS A 47 2.34 -7.36 -5.16
C LYS A 47 1.06 -6.80 -5.76
N ILE A 48 0.62 -7.36 -6.89
CA ILE A 48 -0.58 -6.95 -7.60
C ILE A 48 -1.66 -8.02 -7.40
N ASN A 49 -2.86 -7.58 -7.06
CA ASN A 49 -4.05 -8.42 -6.96
C ASN A 49 -5.24 -7.74 -7.68
N SER A 50 -6.26 -8.53 -8.02
CA SER A 50 -7.47 -8.00 -8.67
C SER A 50 -8.76 -8.51 -8.03
N LEU A 51 -9.80 -7.69 -8.11
CA LEU A 51 -11.17 -7.97 -7.68
C LEU A 51 -12.12 -7.65 -8.83
N GLU A 52 -13.02 -8.57 -9.18
CA GLU A 52 -14.02 -8.34 -10.22
C GLU A 52 -15.10 -7.37 -9.71
N LEU A 53 -15.38 -6.34 -10.52
CA LEU A 53 -16.42 -5.34 -10.29
C LEU A 53 -17.64 -5.64 -11.16
N TYR A 54 -18.81 -5.17 -10.74
CA TYR A 54 -20.00 -5.27 -11.58
C TYR A 54 -19.95 -4.20 -12.67
N HIS A 55 -19.80 -4.62 -13.93
CA HIS A 55 -19.85 -3.75 -15.09
C HIS A 55 -20.29 -4.58 -16.31
N PRO A 56 -20.98 -4.01 -17.31
CA PRO A 56 -21.16 -4.67 -18.61
C PRO A 56 -19.82 -5.13 -19.18
N ASN A 57 -19.72 -6.42 -19.54
CA ASN A 57 -18.48 -7.04 -20.01
C ASN A 57 -17.35 -7.19 -18.96
N LYS A 58 -17.69 -7.04 -17.67
CA LYS A 58 -16.78 -7.10 -16.52
C LYS A 58 -15.82 -5.93 -16.44
N ALA A 59 -15.47 -5.59 -15.21
CA ALA A 59 -14.42 -4.65 -14.87
C ALA A 59 -13.66 -5.15 -13.65
N TYR A 60 -12.53 -4.55 -13.34
CA TYR A 60 -11.67 -5.03 -12.26
C TYR A 60 -11.12 -3.86 -11.47
N SER A 61 -11.14 -4.01 -10.14
CA SER A 61 -10.27 -3.24 -9.30
C SER A 61 -8.91 -3.92 -9.19
N TYR A 62 -7.84 -3.14 -9.24
CA TYR A 62 -6.47 -3.59 -9.07
C TYR A 62 -5.89 -2.98 -7.81
N ARG A 63 -5.40 -3.84 -6.92
CA ARG A 63 -4.63 -3.46 -5.74
C ARG A 63 -3.15 -3.69 -6.03
N VAL A 64 -2.34 -2.68 -5.76
CA VAL A 64 -0.89 -2.70 -5.89
C VAL A 64 -0.32 -2.36 -4.52
N ASP A 65 0.30 -3.35 -3.88
CA ASP A 65 1.00 -3.18 -2.61
C ASP A 65 2.50 -3.26 -2.85
N ASN A 66 3.27 -2.41 -2.20
CA ASN A 66 4.68 -2.66 -1.91
C ASN A 66 4.85 -2.82 -0.38
N LEU A 67 6.08 -2.82 0.12
CA LEU A 67 6.31 -2.95 1.57
C LEU A 67 5.75 -1.79 2.40
N ASN A 68 5.70 -0.60 1.82
CA ASN A 68 5.51 0.68 2.50
C ASN A 68 4.33 1.47 1.91
N SER A 69 3.51 0.89 1.06
CA SER A 69 2.50 1.63 0.31
C SER A 69 1.51 0.68 -0.33
N SER A 70 0.29 1.17 -0.47
CA SER A 70 -0.82 0.44 -1.06
C SER A 70 -1.69 1.40 -1.87
N MET A 71 -1.92 1.04 -3.11
CA MET A 71 -2.82 1.77 -4.01
C MET A 71 -3.87 0.81 -4.53
N VAL A 72 -5.10 1.28 -4.60
CA VAL A 72 -6.18 0.59 -5.30
C VAL A 72 -6.70 1.48 -6.42
N LEU A 73 -6.73 0.95 -7.63
CA LEU A 73 -7.50 1.50 -8.75
C LEU A 73 -8.78 0.68 -8.88
N ALA A 74 -9.92 1.24 -8.49
CA ALA A 74 -11.24 0.67 -8.73
C ALA A 74 -11.81 1.32 -9.99
N THR A 75 -11.79 0.60 -11.11
CA THR A 75 -12.27 1.13 -12.39
C THR A 75 -13.79 1.33 -12.41
N ASP A 76 -14.35 1.49 -13.60
CA ASP A 76 -15.77 1.42 -13.91
C ASP A 76 -16.46 0.24 -13.20
N GLY A 77 -17.07 0.50 -12.05
CA GLY A 77 -17.66 -0.53 -11.22
C GLY A 77 -18.92 -0.10 -10.50
N GLU A 78 -19.93 -0.94 -10.54
CA GLU A 78 -21.21 -0.77 -9.86
C GLU A 78 -21.24 -1.56 -8.54
N TYR A 79 -21.92 -0.99 -7.54
CA TYR A 79 -22.10 -1.59 -6.20
C TYR A 79 -23.58 -1.89 -5.96
N LYS A 80 -24.09 -2.93 -6.64
CA LYS A 80 -25.51 -3.27 -6.76
C LYS A 80 -26.27 -3.37 -5.42
N ARG A 81 -25.57 -3.78 -4.37
CA ARG A 81 -26.13 -3.88 -3.03
C ARG A 81 -25.17 -3.25 -2.04
N LEU A 82 -25.72 -2.45 -1.13
CA LEU A 82 -24.95 -1.72 -0.13
C LEU A 82 -25.10 -2.31 1.28
N ASP A 83 -25.72 -3.49 1.42
CA ASP A 83 -25.75 -4.18 2.71
C ASP A 83 -24.39 -4.79 3.06
N ARG A 84 -24.12 -4.86 4.37
CA ARG A 84 -22.80 -5.23 4.89
C ARG A 84 -22.28 -6.56 4.35
N ALA A 85 -23.15 -7.58 4.21
CA ALA A 85 -22.73 -8.91 3.77
C ALA A 85 -22.23 -8.89 2.32
N PHE A 86 -22.91 -8.15 1.44
CA PHE A 86 -22.48 -7.98 0.06
C PHE A 86 -21.23 -7.10 -0.06
N MET A 87 -21.16 -6.04 0.74
CA MET A 87 -20.06 -5.08 0.68
C MET A 87 -18.74 -5.58 1.27
N GLN A 88 -18.80 -6.63 2.10
CA GLN A 88 -17.66 -7.14 2.85
C GLN A 88 -16.44 -7.45 1.97
N ARG A 89 -16.65 -8.03 0.78
CA ARG A 89 -15.54 -8.34 -0.16
C ARG A 89 -14.78 -7.08 -0.62
N TYR A 90 -15.49 -5.97 -0.81
CA TYR A 90 -14.89 -4.70 -1.22
C TYR A 90 -14.17 -4.05 -0.04
N TYR A 91 -14.78 -4.08 1.14
CA TYR A 91 -14.13 -3.57 2.35
C TYR A 91 -12.84 -4.31 2.67
N ASP A 92 -12.82 -5.64 2.49
CA ASP A 92 -11.63 -6.44 2.74
C ASP A 92 -10.55 -6.21 1.67
N PHE A 93 -10.93 -6.07 0.40
CA PHE A 93 -9.98 -5.81 -0.68
C PHE A 93 -9.37 -4.40 -0.58
N TYR A 94 -10.15 -3.40 -0.18
CA TYR A 94 -9.71 -2.00 -0.05
C TYR A 94 -9.13 -1.66 1.32
N ARG A 95 -9.09 -2.63 2.24
CA ARG A 95 -8.69 -2.43 3.63
C ARG A 95 -7.31 -1.79 3.75
N ASP A 96 -7.22 -0.76 4.60
CA ASP A 96 -6.00 -0.05 4.98
C ASP A 96 -5.20 0.48 3.78
N THR A 97 -5.88 0.78 2.67
CA THR A 97 -5.23 1.31 1.46
C THR A 97 -4.85 2.78 1.64
N ASP A 98 -3.66 3.17 1.18
CA ASP A 98 -3.23 4.57 1.26
C ASP A 98 -3.99 5.46 0.29
N VAL A 99 -4.13 5.01 -0.97
CA VAL A 99 -4.87 5.73 -2.00
C VAL A 99 -5.84 4.79 -2.71
N LEU A 100 -7.13 5.14 -2.66
CA LEU A 100 -8.19 4.52 -3.46
C LEU A 100 -8.60 5.47 -4.58
N ILE A 101 -8.33 5.09 -5.83
CA ILE A 101 -8.79 5.77 -7.04
C ILE A 101 -10.10 5.12 -7.46
N PHE A 102 -11.20 5.88 -7.49
CA PHE A 102 -12.55 5.32 -7.51
C PHE A 102 -13.48 6.01 -8.51
N ASP A 103 -14.19 5.20 -9.28
CA ASP A 103 -15.18 5.67 -10.26
C ASP A 103 -16.29 6.51 -9.59
N ALA A 104 -16.37 7.76 -10.01
CA ALA A 104 -17.33 8.75 -9.53
C ALA A 104 -18.11 9.37 -10.70
N GLN A 105 -18.41 8.58 -11.74
CA GLN A 105 -19.13 9.04 -12.91
C GLN A 105 -20.48 9.66 -12.57
N TYR A 106 -21.22 9.05 -11.65
CA TYR A 106 -22.62 9.37 -11.40
C TYR A 106 -22.87 9.96 -10.02
N SER A 107 -23.95 10.73 -9.90
CA SER A 107 -24.58 10.94 -8.60
C SER A 107 -25.25 9.64 -8.12
N VAL A 108 -25.53 9.53 -6.81
CA VAL A 108 -26.26 8.37 -6.26
C VAL A 108 -27.59 8.15 -6.97
N ARG A 109 -28.30 9.23 -7.32
CA ARG A 109 -29.57 9.15 -8.04
C ARG A 109 -29.38 8.56 -9.44
N GLU A 110 -28.36 8.99 -10.16
CA GLU A 110 -28.06 8.49 -11.50
C GLU A 110 -27.59 7.04 -11.46
N ALA A 111 -26.75 6.66 -10.49
CA ALA A 111 -26.33 5.27 -10.31
C ALA A 111 -27.53 4.31 -10.10
N ILE A 112 -28.57 4.77 -9.39
CA ILE A 112 -29.82 3.99 -9.23
C ILE A 112 -30.65 3.94 -10.52
N ILE A 113 -30.73 5.05 -11.27
CA ILE A 113 -31.53 5.11 -12.50
C ILE A 113 -30.86 4.35 -13.65
N LYS A 114 -29.52 4.39 -13.69
CA LYS A 114 -28.66 3.74 -14.68
C LYS A 114 -28.07 2.45 -14.10
N GLU A 115 -28.88 1.70 -13.34
CA GLU A 115 -28.51 0.37 -12.87
C GLU A 115 -28.07 -0.49 -14.08
N ASP A 116 -27.06 -1.34 -13.89
CA ASP A 116 -26.40 -2.16 -14.92
C ASP A 116 -25.55 -1.38 -15.94
N TRP A 117 -25.36 -0.06 -15.79
CA TRP A 117 -24.43 0.69 -16.65
C TRP A 117 -22.99 0.63 -16.15
N GLY A 118 -22.78 0.08 -14.95
CA GLY A 118 -21.45 -0.24 -14.44
C GLY A 118 -20.73 0.90 -13.71
N HIS A 119 -21.40 1.99 -13.35
CA HIS A 119 -20.73 3.13 -12.72
C HIS A 119 -21.20 3.43 -11.30
N SER A 120 -20.36 4.14 -10.55
CA SER A 120 -20.60 4.48 -9.15
C SER A 120 -20.69 5.98 -8.90
N SER A 121 -20.73 6.34 -7.61
CA SER A 121 -20.76 7.71 -7.13
C SER A 121 -19.73 7.95 -6.06
N GLY A 122 -19.24 9.19 -5.97
CA GLY A 122 -18.31 9.60 -4.93
C GLY A 122 -18.82 9.36 -3.50
N LEU A 123 -20.14 9.42 -3.27
CA LEU A 123 -20.73 9.10 -1.96
C LEU A 123 -20.64 7.62 -1.60
N ILE A 124 -20.84 6.72 -2.58
CA ILE A 124 -20.61 5.28 -2.39
C ILE A 124 -19.12 5.02 -2.13
N GLY A 125 -18.24 5.65 -2.92
CA GLY A 125 -16.79 5.59 -2.71
C GLY A 125 -16.37 6.06 -1.33
N ALA A 126 -16.96 7.14 -0.81
CA ALA A 126 -16.71 7.66 0.53
C ALA A 126 -17.13 6.67 1.63
N ASP A 127 -18.28 6.01 1.48
CA ASP A 127 -18.73 4.99 2.43
C ASP A 127 -17.79 3.79 2.48
N ILE A 128 -17.34 3.36 1.31
CA ILE A 128 -16.38 2.28 1.15
C ILE A 128 -15.03 2.66 1.75
N ALA A 129 -14.49 3.81 1.38
CA ALA A 129 -13.20 4.31 1.86
C ALA A 129 -13.17 4.41 3.38
N LYS A 130 -14.24 4.94 3.98
CA LYS A 130 -14.38 5.02 5.42
C LYS A 130 -14.46 3.64 6.09
N ALA A 131 -15.28 2.73 5.56
CA ALA A 131 -15.44 1.40 6.13
C ALA A 131 -14.17 0.53 6.02
N ALA A 132 -13.36 0.78 4.98
CA ALA A 132 -12.12 0.08 4.71
C ALA A 132 -10.88 0.77 5.30
N ASN A 133 -11.03 1.87 6.06
CA ASN A 133 -9.91 2.63 6.62
C ASN A 133 -8.91 3.15 5.57
N VAL A 134 -9.42 3.61 4.43
CA VAL A 134 -8.61 4.24 3.38
C VAL A 134 -8.14 5.62 3.83
N LYS A 135 -6.88 5.97 3.56
CA LYS A 135 -6.34 7.28 3.93
C LYS A 135 -6.80 8.39 2.97
N LYS A 136 -6.64 8.19 1.66
CA LYS A 136 -7.03 9.14 0.60
C LYS A 136 -7.93 8.47 -0.45
N LEU A 137 -9.04 9.12 -0.78
CA LEU A 137 -9.96 8.76 -1.86
C LEU A 137 -9.83 9.76 -3.00
N LEU A 138 -9.44 9.30 -4.18
CA LEU A 138 -9.46 10.09 -5.40
C LEU A 138 -10.67 9.72 -6.24
N LEU A 139 -11.50 10.71 -6.52
CA LEU A 139 -12.63 10.57 -7.43
C LEU A 139 -12.13 10.74 -8.87
N PHE A 140 -12.41 9.77 -9.74
CA PHE A 140 -12.07 9.86 -11.17
C PHE A 140 -13.23 9.34 -12.03
N HIS A 141 -13.01 9.28 -13.35
CA HIS A 141 -13.98 8.72 -14.31
C HIS A 141 -15.32 9.45 -14.31
N HIS A 142 -15.29 10.77 -14.16
CA HIS A 142 -16.49 11.62 -14.16
C HIS A 142 -17.25 11.53 -15.48
N ASP A 143 -18.57 11.75 -15.44
CA ASP A 143 -19.39 11.73 -16.66
C ASP A 143 -18.82 12.75 -17.67
N PRO A 144 -18.50 12.35 -18.92
CA PRO A 144 -17.91 13.25 -19.92
C PRO A 144 -18.75 14.48 -20.25
N THR A 145 -20.04 14.48 -19.88
CA THR A 145 -20.94 15.61 -20.05
C THR A 145 -20.95 16.58 -18.86
N SER A 146 -20.28 16.21 -17.76
CA SER A 146 -20.16 17.05 -16.57
C SER A 146 -19.22 18.21 -16.82
N THR A 147 -19.64 19.40 -16.37
CA THR A 147 -18.78 20.57 -16.26
C THR A 147 -17.90 20.49 -15.02
N ASP A 148 -16.76 21.21 -15.02
CA ASP A 148 -15.89 21.32 -13.84
C ASP A 148 -16.66 21.75 -12.58
N ALA A 149 -17.62 22.66 -12.73
CA ALA A 149 -18.47 23.12 -11.63
C ALA A 149 -19.37 21.99 -11.07
N GLU A 150 -19.80 21.04 -11.89
CA GLU A 150 -20.56 19.86 -11.44
C GLU A 150 -19.66 18.89 -10.69
N ILE A 151 -18.47 18.63 -11.20
CA ILE A 151 -17.46 17.78 -10.58
C ILE A 151 -17.06 18.34 -9.20
N MET A 152 -16.74 19.63 -9.12
CA MET A 152 -16.39 20.28 -7.86
C MET A 152 -17.55 20.30 -6.85
N ARG A 153 -18.80 20.40 -7.33
CA ARG A 153 -19.98 20.24 -6.46
C ARG A 153 -20.15 18.81 -5.96
N ALA A 154 -19.82 17.81 -6.77
CA ALA A 154 -19.84 16.41 -6.34
C ALA A 154 -18.75 16.14 -5.28
N LEU A 155 -17.54 16.69 -5.47
CA LEU A 155 -16.47 16.66 -4.48
C LEU A 155 -16.91 17.27 -3.15
N ALA A 156 -17.41 18.52 -3.17
CA ALA A 156 -17.83 19.22 -1.96
C ALA A 156 -18.93 18.46 -1.19
N LYS A 157 -19.90 17.88 -1.90
CA LYS A 157 -20.93 17.02 -1.30
C LYS A 157 -20.34 15.77 -0.64
N THR A 158 -19.33 15.18 -1.26
CA THR A 158 -18.65 13.97 -0.76
C THR A 158 -17.85 14.27 0.51
N GLN A 159 -17.11 15.37 0.52
CA GLN A 159 -16.40 15.86 1.70
C GLN A 159 -17.37 16.18 2.85
N GLU A 160 -18.46 16.90 2.56
CA GLU A 160 -19.50 17.23 3.56
C GLU A 160 -20.14 15.96 4.15
N TYR A 161 -20.43 14.97 3.31
CA TYR A 161 -21.00 13.70 3.73
C TYR A 161 -20.09 12.95 4.70
N LEU A 162 -18.78 12.90 4.42
CA LEU A 162 -17.82 12.27 5.31
C LEU A 162 -17.77 12.96 6.68
N VAL A 163 -17.65 14.30 6.70
CA VAL A 163 -17.60 15.09 7.93
C VAL A 163 -18.83 14.86 8.81
N LYS A 164 -20.04 14.86 8.24
CA LYS A 164 -21.28 14.61 9.00
C LYS A 164 -21.34 13.21 9.62
N LYS A 165 -20.62 12.24 9.05
CA LYS A 165 -20.60 10.85 9.52
C LYS A 165 -19.49 10.61 10.54
N THR A 166 -18.52 11.51 10.74
CA THR A 166 -17.37 11.30 11.63
C THR A 166 -17.72 11.71 13.06
N GLN A 167 -17.91 10.73 13.94
CA GLN A 167 -17.74 10.90 15.39
C GLN A 167 -16.23 10.98 15.74
N PRO A 168 -15.82 11.45 16.94
CA PRO A 168 -14.44 11.86 17.24
C PRO A 168 -13.43 10.70 17.39
N ILE A 169 -13.36 9.81 16.41
CA ILE A 169 -12.33 8.77 16.30
C ILE A 169 -11.47 9.10 15.06
N ASN A 170 -10.37 9.76 15.37
CA ASN A 170 -9.01 9.82 14.80
C ASN A 170 -8.64 9.45 13.35
N GLN A 171 -9.56 9.23 12.41
CA GLN A 171 -9.14 9.14 11.00
C GLN A 171 -10.17 9.73 10.04
N SER A 172 -9.82 10.89 9.48
CA SER A 172 -10.53 11.52 8.37
C SER A 172 -10.00 10.96 7.05
N VAL A 173 -10.88 10.43 6.20
CA VAL A 173 -10.55 10.12 4.82
C VAL A 173 -10.37 11.44 4.07
N GLU A 174 -9.20 11.66 3.49
CA GLU A 174 -8.98 12.79 2.57
C GLU A 174 -9.66 12.50 1.24
N VAL A 175 -10.36 13.46 0.64
CA VAL A 175 -11.04 13.27 -0.65
C VAL A 175 -10.68 14.38 -1.61
N GLU A 176 -10.24 14.00 -2.79
CA GLU A 176 -9.86 14.90 -3.89
C GLU A 176 -10.41 14.38 -5.22
N VAL A 177 -10.42 15.24 -6.24
CA VAL A 177 -10.69 14.85 -7.63
C VAL A 177 -9.36 14.59 -8.32
N ALA A 178 -9.23 13.45 -8.99
CA ALA A 178 -8.09 13.17 -9.83
C ALA A 178 -8.15 14.05 -11.10
N VAL A 179 -7.03 14.66 -11.45
CA VAL A 179 -6.90 15.51 -12.66
C VAL A 179 -5.77 15.01 -13.54
N GLU A 180 -5.83 15.31 -14.83
CA GLU A 180 -4.77 14.95 -15.77
C GLU A 180 -3.44 15.56 -15.36
N GLY A 181 -2.38 14.74 -15.38
CA GLY A 181 -1.04 15.15 -14.95
C GLY A 181 -0.84 15.21 -13.43
N MET A 182 -1.83 14.80 -12.62
CA MET A 182 -1.65 14.64 -11.18
C MET A 182 -0.64 13.52 -10.90
N GLU A 183 0.36 13.83 -10.07
CA GLU A 183 1.32 12.88 -9.53
C GLU A 183 1.10 12.75 -8.03
N ILE A 184 1.18 11.52 -7.51
CA ILE A 184 1.00 11.23 -6.09
C ILE A 184 2.19 10.41 -5.63
N ASP A 185 2.87 10.97 -4.63
CA ASP A 185 3.95 10.30 -3.95
C ASP A 185 3.39 9.41 -2.82
N LEU A 186 3.65 8.11 -2.91
CA LEU A 186 3.26 7.13 -1.90
C LEU A 186 4.40 6.83 -0.91
N ASP A 187 5.66 7.21 -1.21
CA ASP A 187 6.83 6.97 -0.36
C ASP A 187 6.67 7.67 1.00
N HIS A 188 5.94 8.78 1.02
CA HIS A 188 5.69 9.58 2.21
C HIS A 188 4.54 9.09 3.09
N ILE A 189 3.70 8.16 2.62
CA ILE A 189 2.51 7.73 3.36
C ILE A 189 2.86 6.75 4.50
N TYR A 190 4.06 6.16 4.44
CA TYR A 190 4.66 5.35 5.52
C TYR A 190 5.92 5.97 6.14
N ALA A 191 6.41 7.09 5.62
CA ALA A 191 7.54 7.84 6.19
C ALA A 191 7.31 8.32 7.64
N GLY A 192 6.13 8.06 8.23
CA GLY A 192 5.83 8.29 9.65
C GLY A 192 5.46 7.04 10.48
N ARG A 193 5.56 5.80 9.95
CA ARG A 193 5.22 4.59 10.73
C ARG A 193 6.40 3.70 11.09
N PHE A 194 7.32 3.44 10.17
CA PHE A 194 8.57 2.75 10.48
C PHE A 194 9.66 3.11 9.47
N SER A 195 10.85 3.49 9.93
CA SER A 195 11.99 3.79 9.05
C SER A 195 13.29 3.23 9.60
N ILE A 196 14.23 2.98 8.69
CA ILE A 196 15.58 2.50 9.00
C ILE A 196 16.57 3.48 8.37
N GLU A 197 17.37 4.13 9.21
CA GLU A 197 18.52 4.93 8.77
C GLU A 197 19.81 4.14 9.01
N GLU A 198 20.59 3.92 7.96
CA GLU A 198 21.86 3.20 8.01
C GLU A 198 23.02 4.18 8.24
N THR A 199 23.93 3.87 9.16
CA THR A 199 25.19 4.61 9.33
C THR A 199 26.33 3.66 9.68
N GLN A 200 27.40 3.73 8.89
CA GLN A 200 28.64 3.02 9.20
C GLN A 200 29.40 3.75 10.30
N VAL A 201 29.70 3.06 11.41
CA VAL A 201 30.54 3.59 12.49
C VAL A 201 31.65 2.58 12.82
N ASN A 202 32.89 2.90 12.42
CA ASN A 202 34.03 1.99 12.52
C ASN A 202 33.77 0.63 11.82
N GLN A 203 33.79 -0.47 12.58
CA GLN A 203 33.53 -1.85 12.11
C GLN A 203 32.07 -2.30 12.38
N ALA A 204 31.21 -1.36 12.77
CA ALA A 204 29.82 -1.63 13.09
C ALA A 204 28.88 -0.89 12.14
N LEU A 205 27.81 -1.58 11.77
CA LEU A 205 26.69 -1.03 11.05
C LEU A 205 25.63 -0.63 12.06
N CYS A 206 25.34 0.67 12.15
CA CYS A 206 24.28 1.17 13.01
C CYS A 206 23.00 1.35 12.18
N LEU A 207 21.94 0.67 12.59
CA LEU A 207 20.59 0.83 12.04
C LEU A 207 19.75 1.55 13.07
N LYS A 208 19.36 2.79 12.76
CA LYS A 208 18.45 3.55 13.60
C LYS A 208 17.02 3.28 13.16
N LEU A 209 16.25 2.68 14.07
CA LEU A 209 14.87 2.29 13.87
C LEU A 209 13.98 3.38 14.47
N SER A 210 13.03 3.89 13.68
CA SER A 210 12.06 4.89 14.14
C SER A 210 10.63 4.43 13.85
N GLY A 211 9.66 4.73 14.72
CA GLY A 211 8.24 4.42 14.56
C GLY A 211 7.75 3.15 15.29
N GLU A 212 6.61 2.58 14.88
CA GLU A 212 6.08 1.32 15.44
C GLU A 212 6.71 0.10 14.77
N PHE A 213 7.31 -0.78 15.58
CA PHE A 213 7.89 -2.04 15.10
C PHE A 213 6.86 -3.19 15.14
N ASP A 214 5.93 -3.14 14.18
CA ASP A 214 4.85 -4.10 13.99
C ASP A 214 5.16 -5.22 12.98
N GLY A 215 4.13 -5.97 12.54
CA GLY A 215 4.29 -7.04 11.56
C GLY A 215 4.70 -6.55 10.16
N GLN A 216 4.25 -5.37 9.75
CA GLN A 216 4.64 -4.79 8.46
C GLN A 216 6.08 -4.26 8.54
N ALA A 217 6.43 -3.55 9.61
CA ALA A 217 7.79 -3.13 9.92
C ALA A 217 8.78 -4.31 9.97
N SER A 218 8.32 -5.47 10.46
CA SER A 218 9.11 -6.71 10.47
C SER A 218 9.48 -7.21 9.07
N GLU A 219 8.57 -7.10 8.08
CA GLU A 219 8.88 -7.43 6.69
C GLU A 219 9.90 -6.47 6.08
N ILE A 220 9.76 -5.17 6.37
CA ILE A 220 10.70 -4.12 5.92
C ILE A 220 12.10 -4.39 6.49
N PHE A 221 12.18 -4.59 7.80
CA PHE A 221 13.43 -4.88 8.50
C PHE A 221 14.09 -6.15 8.01
N ALA A 222 13.33 -7.23 7.79
CA ALA A 222 13.86 -8.48 7.27
C ALA A 222 14.45 -8.33 5.87
N LYS A 223 13.77 -7.59 4.96
CA LYS A 223 14.32 -7.31 3.63
C LYS A 223 15.62 -6.51 3.71
N HIS A 224 15.63 -5.46 4.53
CA HIS A 224 16.82 -4.61 4.71
C HIS A 224 18.02 -5.41 5.25
N LEU A 225 17.79 -6.31 6.22
CA LEU A 225 18.83 -7.20 6.72
C LEU A 225 19.35 -8.16 5.67
N LEU A 226 18.48 -8.74 4.84
CA LEU A 226 18.92 -9.62 3.74
C LEU A 226 19.84 -8.88 2.77
N ASP A 227 19.51 -7.63 2.43
CA ASP A 227 20.34 -6.81 1.54
C ASP A 227 21.72 -6.53 2.16
N ILE A 228 21.77 -6.22 3.48
CA ILE A 228 23.03 -6.05 4.23
C ILE A 228 23.86 -7.33 4.21
N MET A 229 23.24 -8.49 4.47
CA MET A 229 23.93 -9.77 4.54
C MET A 229 24.49 -10.23 3.20
N GLN A 230 23.79 -9.94 2.09
CA GLN A 230 24.27 -10.28 0.75
C GLN A 230 25.46 -9.44 0.30
N ALA A 231 25.70 -8.28 0.92
CA ALA A 231 26.80 -7.39 0.58
C ALA A 231 28.19 -7.87 1.09
N GLU A 232 28.32 -9.12 1.56
CA GLU A 232 29.54 -9.72 2.17
C GLU A 232 30.17 -8.89 3.30
N ARG A 233 29.39 -8.07 3.98
CA ARG A 233 29.83 -7.25 5.11
C ARG A 233 29.68 -8.03 6.41
N SER A 234 30.78 -8.54 6.95
CA SER A 234 30.84 -9.10 8.31
C SER A 234 30.85 -7.96 9.33
N GLU A 235 29.72 -7.30 9.51
CA GLU A 235 29.62 -6.11 10.36
C GLU A 235 28.94 -6.43 11.70
N ARG A 236 29.47 -5.83 12.76
CA ARG A 236 28.76 -5.79 14.05
C ARG A 236 27.50 -4.97 13.86
N LEU A 237 26.33 -5.56 14.06
CA LEU A 237 25.07 -4.85 13.91
C LEU A 237 24.68 -4.16 15.23
N VAL A 238 24.32 -2.88 15.14
CA VAL A 238 23.83 -2.10 16.27
C VAL A 238 22.45 -1.57 15.89
N LEU A 239 21.43 -1.92 16.66
CA LEU A 239 20.08 -1.42 16.46
C LEU A 239 19.83 -0.29 17.44
N ASP A 240 19.78 0.94 16.94
CA ASP A 240 19.42 2.11 17.72
C ASP A 240 17.90 2.26 17.74
N MET A 241 17.32 2.10 18.93
CA MET A 241 15.88 2.04 19.15
C MET A 241 15.31 3.34 19.72
N ALA A 242 16.10 4.41 19.81
CA ALA A 242 15.74 5.65 20.48
C ALA A 242 14.40 6.25 20.04
N ASN A 243 14.04 6.04 18.78
CA ASN A 243 12.86 6.61 18.13
C ASN A 243 11.73 5.59 17.91
N LEU A 244 11.77 4.44 18.57
CA LEU A 244 10.66 3.49 18.49
C LEU A 244 9.51 3.89 19.40
N ASP A 245 8.31 3.93 18.83
CA ASP A 245 7.07 4.24 19.54
C ASP A 245 6.45 2.99 20.19
N GLY A 246 6.80 1.80 19.69
CA GLY A 246 6.28 0.54 20.19
C GLY A 246 6.90 -0.69 19.53
N LEU A 247 6.75 -1.84 20.18
CA LEU A 247 7.25 -3.13 19.72
C LEU A 247 6.16 -4.19 19.88
N THR A 248 5.91 -4.96 18.82
CA THR A 248 4.96 -6.09 18.84
C THR A 248 5.69 -7.44 18.90
N MET A 249 4.95 -8.53 19.11
CA MET A 249 5.52 -9.89 19.05
C MET A 249 6.12 -10.23 17.67
N ALA A 250 5.57 -9.67 16.59
CA ALA A 250 6.16 -9.82 15.27
C ALA A 250 7.52 -9.12 15.18
N GLY A 251 7.62 -7.91 15.73
CA GLY A 251 8.89 -7.18 15.85
C GLY A 251 9.92 -7.92 16.72
N ILE A 252 9.50 -8.49 17.86
CA ILE A 252 10.36 -9.34 18.70
C ILE A 252 10.87 -10.54 17.90
N ARG A 253 9.99 -11.22 17.15
CA ARG A 253 10.38 -12.35 16.31
C ARG A 253 11.42 -11.92 15.26
N ALA A 254 11.21 -10.77 14.61
CA ALA A 254 12.14 -10.23 13.64
C ALA A 254 13.51 -9.90 14.24
N LEU A 255 13.55 -9.34 15.46
CA LEU A 255 14.79 -9.09 16.20
C LEU A 255 15.54 -10.39 16.55
N LEU A 256 14.81 -11.43 16.97
CA LEU A 256 15.41 -12.73 17.26
C LEU A 256 15.95 -13.41 15.99
N ASP A 257 15.21 -13.32 14.89
CA ASP A 257 15.65 -13.83 13.58
C ASP A 257 16.93 -13.09 13.13
N ALA A 258 16.96 -11.76 13.26
CA ALA A 258 18.16 -10.96 13.00
C ALA A 258 19.35 -11.36 13.88
N ARG A 259 19.11 -11.59 15.18
CA ARG A 259 20.16 -12.01 16.12
C ARG A 259 20.76 -13.37 15.75
N SER A 260 19.96 -14.27 15.21
CA SER A 260 20.41 -15.60 14.76
C SER A 260 21.22 -15.56 13.46
N GLN A 261 21.03 -14.51 12.66
CA GLN A 261 21.66 -14.34 11.35
C GLN A 261 22.90 -13.45 11.40
N ALA A 262 22.91 -12.45 12.29
CA ALA A 262 24.03 -11.55 12.47
C ALA A 262 25.13 -12.20 13.31
N TYR A 263 26.39 -11.98 12.90
CA TYR A 263 27.57 -12.42 13.67
C TYR A 263 27.56 -11.84 15.09
N SER A 264 27.23 -10.56 15.21
CA SER A 264 27.06 -9.83 16.47
C SER A 264 25.91 -8.84 16.31
N LEU A 265 25.02 -8.77 17.30
CA LEU A 265 23.91 -7.81 17.34
C LEU A 265 23.75 -7.25 18.75
N ALA A 266 23.71 -5.92 18.87
CA ALA A 266 23.42 -5.19 20.10
C ALA A 266 22.22 -4.25 19.90
N LEU A 267 21.47 -4.02 20.97
CA LEU A 267 20.40 -3.01 21.04
C LEU A 267 20.90 -1.81 21.84
N VAL A 268 20.60 -0.60 21.38
CA VAL A 268 20.96 0.64 22.09
C VAL A 268 19.79 1.59 22.18
N ASN A 269 19.83 2.49 23.19
CA ASN A 269 18.81 3.50 23.43
C ASN A 269 17.39 2.92 23.49
N VAL A 270 17.21 1.72 24.07
CA VAL A 270 15.91 1.04 24.08
C VAL A 270 14.92 1.84 24.96
N PRO A 271 13.81 2.36 24.40
CA PRO A 271 12.81 3.07 25.19
C PRO A 271 12.20 2.15 26.24
N LYS A 272 11.79 2.72 27.38
CA LYS A 272 11.26 1.94 28.50
C LYS A 272 10.09 1.02 28.09
N ASP A 273 9.13 1.56 27.34
CA ASP A 273 7.95 0.78 26.94
C ASP A 273 8.32 -0.38 26.01
N VAL A 274 9.35 -0.22 25.17
CA VAL A 274 9.90 -1.28 24.32
C VAL A 274 10.66 -2.32 25.15
N TYR A 275 11.46 -1.88 26.13
CA TYR A 275 12.16 -2.77 27.05
C TYR A 275 11.20 -3.61 27.87
N ASP A 276 10.14 -2.99 28.41
CA ASP A 276 9.11 -3.66 29.20
C ASP A 276 8.44 -4.77 28.36
N VAL A 277 8.21 -4.55 27.06
CA VAL A 277 7.68 -5.58 26.14
C VAL A 277 8.67 -6.73 25.96
N LEU A 278 9.97 -6.45 25.78
CA LEU A 278 11.00 -7.49 25.67
C LEU A 278 11.10 -8.33 26.95
N GLU A 279 10.98 -7.69 28.12
CA GLU A 279 11.01 -8.35 29.43
C GLU A 279 9.77 -9.21 29.65
N MET A 280 8.58 -8.69 29.34
CA MET A 280 7.33 -9.47 29.38
C MET A 280 7.37 -10.68 28.44
N ALA A 281 8.01 -10.55 27.29
CA ALA A 281 8.23 -11.65 26.35
C ALA A 281 9.32 -12.64 26.82
N GLY A 282 10.11 -12.29 27.85
CA GLY A 282 11.22 -13.09 28.33
C GLY A 282 12.34 -13.23 27.31
N THR A 283 12.66 -12.13 26.60
CA THR A 283 13.62 -12.13 25.48
C THR A 283 14.83 -11.22 25.68
N THR A 284 14.90 -10.49 26.79
CA THR A 284 15.99 -9.54 27.07
C THR A 284 17.37 -10.21 27.12
N ASP A 285 17.44 -11.48 27.54
CA ASP A 285 18.65 -12.28 27.65
C ASP A 285 19.24 -12.74 26.30
N PHE A 286 18.49 -12.64 25.21
CA PHE A 286 18.99 -12.91 23.86
C PHE A 286 19.82 -11.75 23.29
N PHE A 287 19.71 -10.56 23.89
CA PHE A 287 20.28 -9.32 23.37
C PHE A 287 21.30 -8.71 24.33
N ALA A 288 22.39 -8.18 23.77
CA ALA A 288 23.25 -7.26 24.50
C ALA A 288 22.64 -5.85 24.40
N ILE A 289 22.19 -5.29 25.53
CA ILE A 289 21.48 -4.01 25.59
C ILE A 289 22.39 -2.97 26.26
N TYR A 290 22.56 -1.81 25.61
CA TYR A 290 23.39 -0.71 26.11
C TYR A 290 22.64 0.62 26.07
N ASP A 291 23.07 1.56 26.91
CA ASP A 291 22.46 2.89 26.93
C ASP A 291 22.86 3.72 25.71
N LYS A 292 24.07 3.53 25.14
CA LYS A 292 24.60 4.34 24.03
C LYS A 292 25.40 3.53 23.03
N VAL A 293 25.43 4.02 21.78
CA VAL A 293 26.22 3.43 20.69
C VAL A 293 27.71 3.36 21.04
N GLU A 294 28.27 4.37 21.71
CA GLU A 294 29.70 4.39 22.04
C GLU A 294 30.13 3.25 22.98
N ASP A 295 29.22 2.77 23.83
CA ASP A 295 29.51 1.70 24.78
C ASP A 295 29.62 0.35 24.08
N VAL A 296 28.81 0.14 23.03
CA VAL A 296 28.89 -1.03 22.13
C VAL A 296 30.23 -1.05 21.41
N LEU A 297 30.67 0.10 20.87
CA LEU A 297 31.91 0.19 20.10
C LEU A 297 33.16 -0.05 20.95
N ARG A 298 33.10 0.20 22.26
CA ARG A 298 34.19 -0.07 23.22
C ARG A 298 34.19 -1.51 23.74
N SER A 299 33.04 -2.18 23.65
CA SER A 299 32.87 -3.56 24.08
C SER A 299 33.62 -4.51 23.14
N HIS A 300 34.55 -5.28 23.70
CA HIS A 300 35.24 -6.37 23.00
C HIS A 300 34.43 -7.68 23.02
N SER A 301 33.37 -7.74 23.83
CA SER A 301 32.61 -8.97 24.16
C SER A 301 31.31 -9.12 23.38
N LEU A 302 31.27 -8.63 22.14
CA LEU A 302 30.19 -8.82 21.18
C LEU A 302 30.57 -9.87 20.14
#